data_AF-A0A971MZD6-F1
#
_entry.id   AF-A0A971MZD6-F1
#
_cell.length_a   1.000
_cell.length_b   1.000
_cell.length_c   1.000
_cell.angle_alpha   90.00
_cell.angle_beta   90.00
_cell.angle_gamma   90.00
#
_symmetry.space_group_name_H-M   'P 1'
#
loop_
_entity.id
_entity.type
_entity.pdbx_description
1 polymer ?
#
loop_
_entity_poly.entity_id
_entity_poly.type
_entity_poly.pdbx_seq_one_letter_code
_entity_poly.pdbx_strand_id
1 'polypeptide(L)'
;MLPLIGLLIGLIIGLFVSVPVPAAWAPYLALLVLSGVDILLSVLNKNNDDKSGNKNFLLEFFTNTVLAVFLAALGKQINFELSTIIAFVFTYRIFKNFREIVEDLYAKYKEKKKSIRREVSEVAAPKNTEEAKHKK
;
A
#
# COMPACT_ATOMS: atom_id res chain seq x y z
N MET A 1 -11.24 1.84 0.27
CA MET A 1 -11.56 3.26 0.57
C MET A 1 -11.78 3.51 2.07
N LEU A 2 -12.57 2.69 2.78
CA LEU A 2 -12.82 2.85 4.22
C LEU A 2 -11.56 2.98 5.11
N PRO A 3 -10.47 2.20 4.91
CA PRO A 3 -9.28 2.29 5.78
C PRO A 3 -8.51 3.61 5.64
N LEU A 4 -8.44 4.16 4.42
CA LEU A 4 -7.72 5.41 4.13
C LEU A 4 -8.41 6.61 4.78
N ILE A 5 -9.74 6.63 4.76
CA ILE A 5 -10.56 7.66 5.42
C ILE A 5 -10.38 7.58 6.95
N GLY A 6 -10.37 6.37 7.51
CA GLY A 6 -10.12 6.16 8.94
C GLY A 6 -8.76 6.67 9.41
N LEU A 7 -7.69 6.44 8.62
CA LEU A 7 -6.37 7.02 8.90
C LEU A 7 -6.40 8.55 8.87
N LEU A 8 -6.98 9.13 7.81
CA LEU A 8 -6.97 10.58 7.64
C LEU A 8 -7.70 11.28 8.80
N ILE A 9 -8.84 10.73 9.22
CA ILE A 9 -9.58 11.20 10.38
C ILE A 9 -8.74 11.03 11.66
N GLY A 10 -8.15 9.86 11.89
CA GLY A 10 -7.32 9.60 13.07
C GLY A 10 -6.09 10.51 13.16
N LEU A 11 -5.44 10.79 12.02
CA LEU A 11 -4.30 11.71 11.92
C LEU A 11 -4.71 13.14 12.25
N ILE A 12 -5.82 13.61 11.67
CA ILE A 12 -6.36 14.95 11.94
C ILE A 12 -6.70 15.08 13.42
N ILE A 13 -7.42 14.13 14.00
CA ILE A 13 -7.74 14.12 15.44
C ILE A 13 -6.45 14.14 16.27
N GLY A 14 -5.47 13.29 15.95
CA GLY A 14 -4.20 13.23 16.67
C GLY A 14 -3.38 14.53 16.61
N LEU A 15 -3.47 15.29 15.51
CA LEU A 15 -2.79 16.59 15.37
C LEU A 15 -3.45 17.69 16.22
N PHE A 16 -4.77 17.67 16.36
CA PHE A 16 -5.50 18.66 17.16
C PHE A 16 -5.55 18.30 18.66
N VAL A 17 -5.37 17.02 19.00
CA VAL A 17 -5.34 16.52 20.37
C VAL A 17 -3.92 16.64 20.92
N SER A 18 -3.63 17.76 21.60
CA SER A 18 -2.36 17.96 22.31
C SER A 18 -2.37 17.21 23.65
N VAL A 19 -2.29 15.87 23.59
CA VAL A 19 -2.10 15.04 24.79
C VAL A 19 -0.60 14.93 25.06
N PRO A 20 -0.10 15.37 26.23
CA PRO A 20 1.29 15.21 26.58
C PRO A 20 1.61 13.72 26.71
N VAL A 21 2.41 13.21 25.77
CA VAL A 21 2.85 11.82 25.75
C VAL A 21 4.15 11.70 26.56
N PRO A 22 4.21 10.89 27.62
CA PRO A 22 5.45 10.66 28.35
C PRO A 22 6.49 9.98 27.44
N ALA A 23 7.76 10.37 27.56
CA ALA A 23 8.85 9.87 26.71
C ALA A 23 8.96 8.33 26.71
N ALA A 24 8.60 7.67 27.80
CA ALA A 24 8.60 6.20 27.91
C ALA A 24 7.59 5.51 26.96
N TRP A 25 6.55 6.21 26.52
CA TRP A 25 5.49 5.68 25.65
C TRP A 25 5.72 5.99 24.17
N ALA A 26 6.58 6.97 23.87
CA ALA A 26 6.90 7.42 22.53
C ALA A 26 7.30 6.28 21.55
N PRO A 27 8.20 5.33 21.90
CA PRO A 27 8.58 4.28 20.96
C PRO A 27 7.41 3.33 20.63
N TYR A 28 6.55 3.02 21.60
CA TYR A 28 5.40 2.14 21.38
C TYR A 28 4.35 2.80 20.49
N LEU A 29 4.09 4.09 20.68
CA LEU A 29 3.20 4.87 19.82
C LEU A 29 3.75 4.99 18.39
N ALA A 30 5.06 5.21 18.24
CA ALA A 30 5.70 5.23 16.92
C ALA A 30 5.49 3.91 16.17
N LEU A 31 5.66 2.77 16.85
CA LEU A 31 5.41 1.44 16.26
C LEU A 31 3.94 1.24 15.86
N LEU A 32 2.99 1.74 16.67
CA LEU A 32 1.57 1.68 16.35
C LEU A 32 1.25 2.47 15.07
N VAL A 33 1.76 3.69 14.96
CA VAL A 33 1.59 4.53 13.77
C VAL A 33 2.22 3.88 12.54
N LEU A 34 3.47 3.40 12.65
CA LEU A 34 4.19 2.73 11.57
C LEU A 34 3.46 1.48 11.07
N SER A 35 2.97 0.64 11.98
CA SER A 35 2.17 -0.54 11.66
C SER A 35 0.87 -0.18 10.93
N GLY A 36 0.24 0.92 11.34
CA GLY A 36 -0.96 1.43 10.70
C GLY A 36 -0.70 1.85 9.26
N VAL A 37 0.38 2.62 9.02
CA VAL A 37 0.78 3.05 7.67
C VAL A 37 1.13 1.86 6.79
N ASP A 38 1.91 0.89 7.29
CA ASP A 38 2.29 -0.32 6.56
C ASP A 38 1.07 -1.08 6.03
N ILE A 39 0.04 -1.24 6.85
CA ILE A 39 -1.14 -2.03 6.48
C ILE A 39 -2.06 -1.29 5.53
N LEU A 40 -2.11 0.04 5.60
CA LEU A 40 -2.83 0.81 4.60
C LEU A 40 -2.21 0.63 3.22
N LEU A 41 -0.88 0.65 3.12
CA LEU A 41 -0.19 0.38 1.85
C LEU A 41 -0.40 -1.07 1.39
N SER A 42 -0.34 -2.03 2.30
CA SER A 42 -0.63 -3.44 2.00
C SER A 42 -2.05 -3.64 1.45
N VAL A 43 -3.06 -3.01 2.07
CA VAL A 43 -4.46 -3.07 1.63
C VAL A 43 -4.66 -2.36 0.30
N LEU A 44 -3.97 -1.24 0.05
CA LEU A 44 -4.02 -0.55 -1.25
C LEU A 44 -3.40 -1.38 -2.37
N ASN A 45 -2.38 -2.17 -2.08
CA ASN A 45 -1.69 -3.03 -3.03
C ASN A 45 -2.42 -4.37 -3.31
N LYS A 46 -3.40 -4.78 -2.47
CA LYS A 46 -4.15 -6.01 -2.72
C LYS A 46 -4.90 -5.89 -4.05
N ASN A 47 -4.41 -6.61 -5.06
CA ASN A 47 -5.03 -6.72 -6.37
C ASN A 47 -6.47 -7.22 -6.22
N ASN A 48 -7.42 -6.44 -6.74
CA ASN A 48 -8.87 -6.60 -6.54
C ASN A 48 -9.48 -7.88 -7.15
N ASP A 49 -8.68 -8.85 -7.61
CA ASP A 49 -9.20 -10.08 -8.22
C ASP A 49 -9.84 -11.02 -7.19
N ASP A 50 -9.47 -10.90 -5.92
CA ASP A 50 -10.10 -11.67 -4.85
C ASP A 50 -11.25 -10.89 -4.21
N LYS A 51 -12.48 -11.16 -4.66
CA LYS A 51 -13.74 -10.64 -4.10
C LYS A 51 -13.94 -10.95 -2.61
N SER A 52 -13.02 -11.69 -1.97
CA SER A 52 -13.02 -12.05 -0.55
C SER A 52 -12.07 -11.21 0.33
N GLY A 53 -11.16 -10.42 -0.26
CA GLY A 53 -9.91 -9.97 0.37
C GLY A 53 -9.95 -8.87 1.44
N ASN A 54 -11.12 -8.31 1.76
CA ASN A 54 -11.24 -7.13 2.65
C ASN A 54 -11.48 -7.44 4.14
N LYS A 55 -11.62 -8.71 4.55
CA LYS A 55 -12.11 -9.03 5.91
C LYS A 55 -11.01 -9.16 6.97
N ASN A 56 -9.74 -9.33 6.58
CA ASN A 56 -8.68 -9.73 7.52
C ASN A 56 -7.63 -8.63 7.81
N PHE A 57 -7.73 -7.44 7.21
CA PHE A 57 -6.72 -6.38 7.40
C PHE A 57 -6.59 -5.93 8.87
N LEU A 58 -7.70 -5.89 9.61
CA LEU A 58 -7.70 -5.55 11.03
C LEU A 58 -6.94 -6.60 11.86
N LEU A 59 -7.08 -7.88 11.51
CA LEU A 59 -6.40 -8.96 12.21
C LEU A 59 -4.89 -8.94 11.93
N GLU A 60 -4.51 -8.70 10.68
CA GLU A 60 -3.11 -8.49 10.28
C GLU A 60 -2.50 -7.29 11.04
N PHE A 61 -3.25 -6.19 11.18
CA PHE A 61 -2.82 -5.00 11.93
C PHE A 61 -2.65 -5.25 13.41
N PHE A 62 -3.65 -5.86 14.02
CA PHE A 62 -3.61 -6.13 15.44
C PHE A 62 -2.45 -7.09 15.76
N THR A 63 -2.33 -8.19 15.01
CA THR A 63 -1.30 -9.20 15.25
C THR A 63 0.12 -8.63 15.10
N ASN A 64 0.37 -7.87 14.03
CA ASN A 64 1.70 -7.29 13.79
C ASN A 64 2.05 -6.18 14.79
N THR A 65 1.06 -5.35 15.17
CA THR A 65 1.25 -4.28 16.15
C THR A 65 1.50 -4.84 17.55
N VAL A 66 0.72 -5.84 17.97
CA VAL A 66 0.92 -6.52 19.26
C VAL A 66 2.30 -7.16 19.30
N LEU A 67 2.71 -7.85 18.24
CA LEU A 67 4.04 -8.46 18.16
C LEU A 67 5.15 -7.40 18.24
N ALA A 68 5.03 -6.29 17.52
CA ALA A 68 5.99 -5.19 17.56
C ALA A 68 6.13 -4.57 18.95
N VAL A 69 5.00 -4.25 19.59
CA VAL A 69 4.97 -3.70 20.96
C VAL A 69 5.55 -4.71 21.95
N PHE A 70 5.22 -6.00 21.81
CA PHE A 70 5.73 -7.08 22.64
C PHE A 70 7.26 -7.20 22.52
N LEU A 71 7.80 -7.22 21.30
CA LEU A 71 9.24 -7.30 21.07
C LEU A 71 9.97 -6.04 21.57
N ALA A 72 9.39 -4.86 21.38
CA ALA A 72 9.94 -3.62 21.95
C ALA A 72 9.94 -3.64 23.48
N ALA A 73 8.89 -4.20 24.10
CA ALA A 73 8.82 -4.37 25.55
C ALA A 73 9.86 -5.37 26.07
N LEU A 74 10.08 -6.49 25.37
CA LEU A 74 11.16 -7.42 25.67
C LEU A 74 12.54 -6.77 25.54
N GLY A 75 12.75 -5.95 24.51
CA GLY A 75 13.99 -5.20 24.34
C GLY A 75 14.34 -4.31 25.51
N LYS A 76 13.33 -3.63 26.05
CA LYS A 76 13.48 -2.82 27.26
C LYS A 76 13.97 -3.65 28.46
N GLN A 77 13.53 -4.89 28.61
CA GLN A 77 13.95 -5.75 29.72
C GLN A 77 15.42 -6.18 29.62
N ILE A 78 15.94 -6.34 28.40
CA ILE A 78 17.33 -6.71 28.15
C ILE A 78 18.24 -5.51 27.87
N ASN A 79 17.75 -4.28 28.09
CA ASN A 79 18.44 -3.01 27.77
C ASN A 79 18.91 -2.92 26.30
N PHE A 80 18.13 -3.45 25.37
CA PHE A 80 18.39 -3.40 23.93
C PHE A 80 17.31 -2.64 23.18
N GLU A 81 17.71 -1.81 22.22
CA GLU A 81 16.84 -0.89 21.51
C GLU A 81 16.07 -1.55 20.35
N LEU A 82 15.35 -2.64 20.65
CA LEU A 82 14.54 -3.38 19.66
C LEU A 82 13.53 -2.48 18.95
N SER A 83 12.99 -1.46 19.62
CA SER A 83 12.03 -0.51 19.01
C SER A 83 12.57 0.11 17.73
N THR A 84 13.86 0.44 17.66
CA THR A 84 14.48 1.09 16.51
C THR A 84 14.65 0.13 15.35
N ILE A 85 15.04 -1.13 15.62
CA ILE A 85 15.13 -2.18 14.60
C ILE A 85 13.74 -2.51 14.04
N ILE A 86 12.75 -2.63 14.92
CA ILE A 86 11.37 -2.91 14.50
C ILE A 86 10.83 -1.74 13.67
N ALA A 87 11.09 -0.50 14.07
CA ALA A 87 10.73 0.68 13.29
C ALA A 87 11.39 0.68 11.90
N PHE A 88 12.65 0.27 11.80
CA PHE A 88 13.34 0.09 10.52
C PHE A 88 12.67 -0.97 9.65
N VAL A 89 12.30 -2.12 10.22
CA VAL A 89 11.58 -3.18 9.49
C VAL A 89 10.23 -2.69 8.97
N PHE A 90 9.46 -1.97 9.78
CA PHE A 90 8.21 -1.35 9.31
C PHE A 90 8.46 -0.35 8.18
N THR A 91 9.46 0.50 8.33
CA THR A 91 9.83 1.50 7.31
C THR A 91 10.21 0.85 5.99
N TYR A 92 11.02 -0.22 6.04
CA TYR A 92 11.37 -1.00 4.87
C TYR A 92 10.13 -1.62 4.20
N ARG A 93 9.20 -2.18 4.98
CA ARG A 93 7.95 -2.75 4.45
C ARG A 93 7.07 -1.69 3.79
N ILE A 94 6.98 -0.50 4.38
CA ILE A 94 6.28 0.66 3.80
C ILE A 94 6.85 0.99 2.41
N PHE A 95 8.17 1.12 2.30
CA PHE A 95 8.81 1.40 1.01
C PHE A 95 8.63 0.27 0.00
N LYS A 96 8.69 -0.99 0.45
CA LYS A 96 8.43 -2.15 -0.40
C LYS A 96 7.00 -2.12 -0.96
N ASN A 97 6.00 -1.98 -0.11
CA ASN A 97 4.59 -1.92 -0.53
C ASN A 97 4.34 -0.72 -1.45
N PHE A 98 4.97 0.44 -1.17
CA PHE A 98 4.87 1.62 -2.03
C PHE A 98 5.44 1.36 -3.43
N ARG A 99 6.60 0.70 -3.52
CA ARG A 99 7.20 0.34 -4.79
C ARG A 99 6.29 -0.59 -5.62
N GLU A 100 5.68 -1.58 -4.99
CA GLU A 100 4.74 -2.49 -5.65
C GLU A 100 3.54 -1.73 -6.24
N ILE A 101 2.97 -0.78 -5.50
CA ILE A 101 1.90 0.10 -5.98
C ILE A 101 2.33 0.90 -7.21
N VAL A 102 3.55 1.48 -7.18
CA VAL A 102 4.09 2.24 -8.31
C VAL A 102 4.31 1.36 -9.53
N GLU A 103 4.83 0.15 -9.35
CA GLU A 103 5.04 -0.83 -10.43
C GLU A 103 3.71 -1.26 -11.08
N ASP A 104 2.70 -1.57 -10.27
CA ASP A 104 1.34 -1.92 -10.75
C ASP A 104 0.69 -0.75 -11.52
N LEU A 105 0.79 0.47 -10.98
CA LEU A 105 0.26 1.67 -11.64
C LEU A 105 0.95 1.92 -12.99
N TYR A 106 2.27 1.76 -13.05
CA TYR A 106 3.03 1.91 -14.29
C TYR A 106 2.69 0.83 -15.32
N ALA A 107 2.50 -0.41 -14.88
CA ALA A 107 2.08 -1.51 -15.74
C ALA A 107 0.71 -1.23 -16.37
N LYS A 108 -0.29 -0.84 -15.56
CA LYS A 108 -1.63 -0.46 -16.03
C LYS A 108 -1.60 0.70 -17.02
N TYR A 109 -0.79 1.72 -16.75
CA TYR A 109 -0.60 2.84 -17.68
C TYR A 109 -0.01 2.39 -19.03
N LYS A 110 1.01 1.53 -19.00
CA LYS A 110 1.66 1.00 -20.20
C LYS A 110 0.71 0.15 -21.05
N GLU A 111 -0.11 -0.69 -20.40
CA GLU A 111 -1.12 -1.50 -21.10
C GLU A 111 -2.18 -0.65 -21.78
N LYS A 112 -2.71 0.36 -21.07
CA LYS A 112 -3.70 1.30 -21.63
C LYS A 112 -3.13 2.09 -22.82
N LYS A 113 -1.86 2.49 -22.78
CA LYS A 113 -1.20 3.15 -23.93
C LYS A 113 -1.04 2.19 -25.12
N LYS A 114 -0.78 0.91 -24.87
CA LYS A 114 -0.64 -0.12 -25.90
C LYS A 114 -1.98 -0.45 -26.57
N SER A 115 -3.08 -0.52 -25.82
CA SER A 115 -4.41 -0.75 -26.40
C SER A 115 -4.85 0.40 -27.30
N ILE A 116 -4.69 1.65 -26.85
CA ILE A 116 -5.02 2.84 -27.66
C ILE A 116 -4.19 2.87 -28.95
N ARG A 117 -2.89 2.55 -28.88
CA ARG A 117 -2.04 2.49 -30.08
C ARG A 117 -2.51 1.42 -31.07
N ARG A 118 -2.94 0.24 -30.59
CA ARG A 118 -3.48 -0.83 -31.45
C ARG A 118 -4.77 -0.40 -32.14
N GLU A 119 -5.69 0.21 -31.39
CA GLU A 119 -6.97 0.69 -31.90
C GLU A 119 -6.76 1.78 -32.98
N VAL A 120 -5.86 2.73 -32.74
CA VAL A 120 -5.49 3.75 -33.73
C VAL A 120 -4.85 3.13 -34.99
N SER A 121 -4.02 2.10 -34.84
CA SER A 121 -3.41 1.38 -35.98
C SER A 121 -4.43 0.55 -36.78
N GLU A 122 -5.46 0.01 -36.12
CA GLU A 122 -6.54 -0.76 -36.75
C GLU A 122 -7.52 0.14 -37.52
N VAL A 123 -7.87 1.31 -36.97
CA VAL A 123 -8.72 2.31 -37.63
C VAL A 123 -8.01 3.01 -38.79
N ALA A 124 -6.69 3.22 -38.69
CA ALA A 124 -5.88 3.84 -39.75
C ALA A 124 -5.49 2.87 -40.87
N ALA A 125 -5.79 1.57 -40.75
CA ALA A 125 -5.54 0.60 -41.81
C ALA A 125 -6.51 0.85 -42.98
N PRO A 126 -6.01 1.00 -44.23
CA PRO A 126 -6.89 1.24 -45.36
C PRO A 126 -7.81 0.03 -45.57
N LYS A 127 -9.13 0.25 -45.52
CA LYS A 127 -10.13 -0.69 -46.05
C LYS A 127 -9.96 -0.74 -47.56
N ASN A 128 -9.02 -1.51 -48.11
CA ASN A 128 -8.93 -1.75 -49.55
C ASN A 128 -8.15 -3.04 -49.84
N THR A 129 -8.83 -4.17 -49.80
CA THR A 129 -8.38 -5.36 -50.55
C THR A 129 -9.51 -6.24 -51.10
N GLU A 130 -10.73 -5.71 -51.30
CA GLU A 130 -11.79 -6.47 -51.99
C GLU A 130 -12.05 -6.05 -53.45
N GLU A 131 -11.53 -4.91 -53.94
CA GLU A 131 -11.86 -4.47 -55.31
C GLU A 131 -10.85 -4.86 -56.41
N ALA A 132 -9.72 -5.50 -56.09
CA ALA A 132 -8.66 -5.79 -57.06
C ALA A 132 -8.64 -7.22 -57.63
N LYS A 133 -9.76 -7.96 -57.61
CA LYS A 133 -9.85 -9.29 -58.27
C LYS A 133 -10.92 -9.43 -59.37
N HIS A 134 -11.63 -8.37 -59.72
CA HIS A 134 -12.60 -8.39 -60.84
C HIS A 134 -12.28 -7.34 -61.91
N LYS A 135 -11.03 -7.22 -62.35
CA LYS A 135 -10.72 -6.57 -63.62
C LYS A 135 -9.34 -6.94 -64.17
N LYS A 136 -9.22 -8.12 -64.76
CA LYS A 136 -8.54 -8.35 -66.04
C LYS A 136 -8.72 -9.79 -66.48
#